data_AF-A0A9Q4EY72-F1
#
_entry.id   AF-A0A9Q4EY72-F1
#
_cell.length_a   1.000
_cell.length_b   1.000
_cell.length_c   1.000
_cell.angle_alpha   90.00
_cell.angle_beta   90.00
_cell.angle_gamma   90.00
#
_symmetry.space_group_name_H-M   'P 1'
#
loop_
_entity.id
_entity.type
_entity.pdbx_description
1 polymer ?
#
loop_
_entity_poly.entity_id
_entity_poly.type
_entity_poly.pdbx_seq_one_letter_code
_entity_poly.pdbx_strand_id
1 'polypeptide(L)'
;MIHTAKQLKDKVKNMSGGNSEVAQALIRTYFMERFLERVSVSEYRNNFILKGGMLVASIVGVDMRATMDINTTVKALPLNEKDAKAIIERIGELQLEDGVKFKITSVKEIMEEFDYPGIRMMIEANLERMRQPFKIDISTDDAITPGAVEYKYKLMFEDRLISVLSYNLETLLAEKMQTILARGLANTRMRDFYDVYEIMNSKADQISFDVLKKAFAATCMKRETSFGEEEVRETLDKIKDDFGLEEMWNRFKRVNYFVDDLSWGEVSETIVDNIEKIAVS
;
A
#
# COMPACT_ATOMS: atom_id res chain seq x y z
N MET A 1 11.91 -6.42 -21.38
CA MET A 1 12.37 -7.05 -20.14
C MET A 1 13.80 -6.63 -19.82
N ILE A 2 14.12 -6.39 -18.55
CA ILE A 2 15.47 -6.03 -18.07
C ILE A 2 16.17 -7.32 -17.64
N HIS A 3 17.40 -7.56 -18.09
CA HIS A 3 18.13 -8.81 -17.81
C HIS A 3 19.43 -8.60 -17.02
N THR A 4 19.91 -7.36 -16.91
CA THR A 4 21.21 -7.06 -16.30
C THR A 4 21.11 -5.88 -15.34
N ALA A 5 22.02 -5.83 -14.35
CA ALA A 5 22.05 -4.73 -13.40
C ALA A 5 22.41 -3.39 -14.07
N LYS A 6 23.18 -3.43 -15.17
CA LYS A 6 23.53 -2.25 -15.96
C LYS A 6 22.28 -1.64 -16.63
N GLN A 7 21.48 -2.45 -17.32
CA GLN A 7 20.24 -1.98 -17.96
C GLN A 7 19.28 -1.36 -16.95
N LEU A 8 19.13 -1.96 -15.77
CA LEU A 8 18.33 -1.39 -14.69
C LEU A 8 18.87 -0.03 -14.25
N LYS A 9 20.18 0.07 -13.98
CA LYS A 9 20.82 1.33 -13.56
C LYS A 9 20.64 2.44 -14.60
N ASP A 10 20.78 2.12 -15.88
CA ASP A 10 20.66 3.11 -16.96
C ASP A 10 19.22 3.65 -17.03
N LYS A 11 18.20 2.78 -16.94
CA LYS A 11 16.79 3.20 -16.89
C LYS A 11 16.46 4.01 -15.63
N VAL A 12 16.94 3.56 -14.47
CA VAL A 12 16.76 4.26 -13.19
C VAL A 12 17.40 5.64 -13.24
N LYS A 13 18.62 5.77 -13.75
CA LYS A 13 19.33 7.06 -13.85
C LYS A 13 18.55 8.06 -14.71
N ASN A 14 17.94 7.59 -15.80
CA ASN A 14 17.15 8.45 -16.68
C ASN A 14 15.86 8.93 -16.00
N MET A 15 15.19 8.07 -15.23
CA MET A 15 13.95 8.43 -14.53
C MET A 15 14.19 9.22 -13.22
N SER A 16 15.31 8.99 -12.54
CA SER A 16 15.55 9.61 -11.23
C SER A 16 16.06 11.05 -11.32
N GLY A 17 16.42 11.54 -12.50
CA GLY A 17 16.98 12.89 -12.69
C GLY A 17 18.27 13.14 -11.89
N GLY A 18 18.97 12.08 -11.47
CA GLY A 18 20.16 12.18 -10.61
C GLY A 18 19.88 12.18 -9.11
N ASN A 19 18.62 12.19 -8.67
CA ASN A 19 18.28 12.07 -7.25
C ASN A 19 18.50 10.62 -6.77
N SER A 20 19.32 10.45 -5.73
CA SER A 20 19.70 9.13 -5.20
C SER A 20 18.58 8.42 -4.46
N GLU A 21 17.72 9.16 -3.74
CA GLU A 21 16.60 8.58 -3.00
C GLU A 21 15.53 8.07 -3.97
N VAL A 22 15.25 8.86 -5.01
CA VAL A 22 14.39 8.46 -6.13
C VAL A 22 14.98 7.21 -6.80
N ALA A 23 16.27 7.20 -7.11
CA ALA A 23 16.91 6.05 -7.73
C ALA A 23 16.77 4.76 -6.90
N GLN A 24 16.96 4.84 -5.58
CA GLN A 24 16.78 3.70 -4.69
C GLN A 24 15.32 3.23 -4.63
N ALA A 25 14.37 4.16 -4.61
CA ALA A 25 12.94 3.86 -4.69
C ALA A 25 12.57 3.11 -5.98
N LEU A 26 13.04 3.61 -7.14
CA LEU A 26 12.80 2.97 -8.44
C LEU A 26 13.41 1.56 -8.51
N ILE A 27 14.63 1.36 -8.02
CA ILE A 27 15.28 0.03 -7.97
C ILE A 27 14.46 -0.92 -7.11
N ARG A 28 14.06 -0.48 -5.91
CA ARG A 28 13.26 -1.30 -5.00
C ARG A 28 11.92 -1.68 -5.59
N THR A 29 11.19 -0.73 -6.18
CA THR A 29 9.92 -1.06 -6.82
C THR A 29 10.10 -1.99 -8.01
N TYR A 30 11.15 -1.86 -8.82
CA TYR A 30 11.43 -2.84 -9.85
C TYR A 30 11.51 -4.27 -9.27
N PHE A 31 12.28 -4.48 -8.20
CA PHE A 31 12.37 -5.80 -7.58
C PHE A 31 11.04 -6.28 -6.97
N MET A 32 10.25 -5.39 -6.38
CA MET A 32 8.91 -5.71 -5.89
C MET A 32 7.97 -6.09 -7.04
N GLU A 33 8.02 -5.39 -8.16
CA GLU A 33 7.27 -5.70 -9.38
C GLU A 33 7.66 -7.07 -9.96
N ARG A 34 8.95 -7.42 -9.96
CA ARG A 34 9.43 -8.75 -10.36
C ARG A 34 8.89 -9.86 -9.46
N PHE A 35 8.68 -9.57 -8.17
CA PHE A 35 8.02 -10.50 -7.26
C PHE A 35 6.52 -10.59 -7.53
N LEU A 36 5.81 -9.45 -7.69
CA LEU A 36 4.39 -9.43 -8.02
C LEU A 36 4.07 -10.12 -9.35
N GLU A 37 4.94 -10.02 -10.35
CA GLU A 37 4.76 -10.76 -11.59
C GLU A 37 4.80 -12.27 -11.34
N ARG A 38 5.71 -12.76 -10.50
CA ARG A 38 5.73 -14.17 -10.09
C ARG A 38 4.44 -14.56 -9.37
N VAL A 39 3.92 -13.70 -8.48
CA VAL A 39 2.60 -13.92 -7.86
C VAL A 39 1.52 -14.07 -8.93
N SER A 40 1.50 -13.18 -9.93
CA SER A 40 0.46 -13.15 -10.98
C SER A 40 0.37 -14.41 -11.84
N VAL A 41 1.50 -15.12 -12.01
CA VAL A 41 1.58 -16.36 -12.80
C VAL A 41 1.70 -17.62 -11.95
N SER A 42 1.76 -17.48 -10.63
CA SER A 42 1.84 -18.60 -9.69
C SER A 42 0.48 -19.30 -9.49
N GLU A 43 0.53 -20.51 -8.94
CA GLU A 43 -0.68 -21.19 -8.43
C GLU A 43 -1.40 -20.38 -7.33
N TYR A 44 -0.70 -19.46 -6.66
CA TYR A 44 -1.22 -18.61 -5.59
C TYR A 44 -1.85 -17.31 -6.07
N ARG A 45 -1.91 -17.05 -7.39
CA ARG A 45 -2.42 -15.78 -7.93
C ARG A 45 -3.82 -15.41 -7.42
N ASN A 46 -4.62 -16.41 -7.10
CA ASN A 46 -5.98 -16.23 -6.60
C ASN A 46 -6.05 -16.19 -5.07
N ASN A 47 -4.94 -16.38 -4.36
CA ASN A 47 -4.88 -16.34 -2.91
C ASN A 47 -4.33 -15.01 -2.39
N PHE A 48 -3.36 -14.43 -3.10
CA PHE A 48 -2.73 -13.16 -2.72
C PHE A 48 -3.54 -11.97 -3.22
N ILE A 49 -3.91 -11.09 -2.29
CA ILE A 49 -4.64 -9.87 -2.58
C ILE A 49 -3.75 -8.69 -2.17
N LEU A 50 -3.29 -7.92 -3.15
CA LEU A 50 -2.46 -6.74 -2.97
C LEU A 50 -3.24 -5.62 -2.26
N LYS A 51 -2.62 -4.97 -1.28
CA LYS A 51 -3.14 -3.82 -0.56
C LYS A 51 -2.05 -2.78 -0.27
N GLY A 52 -2.40 -1.71 0.45
CA GLY A 52 -1.45 -0.73 0.97
C GLY A 52 -0.77 0.15 -0.09
N GLY A 53 0.37 0.73 0.29
CA GLY A 53 1.01 1.83 -0.46
C GLY A 53 1.43 1.49 -1.89
N MET A 54 1.86 0.25 -2.16
CA MET A 54 2.23 -0.17 -3.52
C MET A 54 1.03 -0.12 -4.49
N LEU A 55 -0.14 -0.56 -4.01
CA LEU A 55 -1.37 -0.50 -4.80
C LEU A 55 -1.82 0.95 -5.02
N VAL A 56 -1.82 1.77 -3.96
CA VAL A 56 -2.17 3.19 -4.06
C VAL A 56 -1.28 3.88 -5.09
N ALA A 57 0.04 3.72 -4.99
CA ALA A 57 1.01 4.31 -5.92
C ALA A 57 0.73 3.94 -7.39
N SER A 58 0.40 2.67 -7.66
CA SER A 58 0.07 2.22 -9.03
C SER A 58 -1.25 2.81 -9.54
N ILE A 59 -2.23 3.05 -8.67
CA ILE A 59 -3.56 3.58 -9.04
C ILE A 59 -3.48 5.06 -9.42
N VAL A 60 -2.83 5.85 -8.57
CA VAL A 60 -2.75 7.31 -8.71
C VAL A 60 -1.66 7.74 -9.71
N GLY A 61 -0.76 6.82 -10.08
CA GLY A 61 0.22 7.05 -11.15
C GLY A 61 1.32 8.05 -10.80
N VAL A 62 1.43 8.41 -9.52
CA VAL A 62 2.49 9.30 -9.07
C VAL A 62 3.80 8.54 -9.04
N ASP A 63 4.93 9.25 -9.12
CA ASP A 63 6.29 8.73 -8.86
C ASP A 63 6.48 8.16 -7.41
N MET A 64 5.37 7.93 -6.70
CA MET A 64 5.06 7.41 -5.36
C MET A 64 5.65 6.04 -4.99
N ARG A 65 6.82 5.69 -5.50
CA ARG A 65 7.48 4.42 -5.24
C ARG A 65 8.30 4.39 -3.96
N ALA A 66 7.88 5.18 -2.97
CA ALA A 66 8.53 5.28 -1.67
C ALA A 66 8.14 4.15 -0.70
N THR A 67 7.25 3.23 -1.08
CA THR A 67 6.92 2.08 -0.23
C THR A 67 8.12 1.13 -0.13
N MET A 68 8.34 0.56 1.05
CA MET A 68 9.44 -0.37 1.30
C MET A 68 9.02 -1.83 1.10
N ASP A 69 7.76 -2.03 0.70
CA ASP A 69 7.02 -3.22 1.04
C ASP A 69 5.88 -3.58 0.12
N ILE A 70 5.69 -4.89 -0.01
CA ILE A 70 4.51 -5.50 -0.60
C ILE A 70 3.58 -5.86 0.55
N ASN A 71 2.46 -5.16 0.65
CA ASN A 71 1.40 -5.48 1.61
C ASN A 71 0.36 -6.35 0.93
N THR A 72 0.09 -7.52 1.51
CA THR A 72 -0.90 -8.44 0.97
C THR A 72 -1.76 -9.00 2.09
N THR A 73 -2.97 -9.37 1.73
CA THR A 73 -3.79 -10.28 2.52
C THR A 73 -3.98 -11.56 1.75
N VAL A 74 -4.01 -12.69 2.45
CA VAL A 74 -4.21 -13.99 1.82
C VAL A 74 -5.57 -14.56 2.16
N LYS A 75 -6.19 -15.21 1.18
CA LYS A 75 -7.40 -16.01 1.39
C LYS A 75 -7.13 -17.49 1.20
N ALA A 76 -7.79 -18.31 2.02
CA ALA A 76 -7.74 -19.77 1.94
C ALA A 76 -6.31 -20.36 1.96
N LEU A 77 -5.40 -19.72 2.72
CA LEU A 77 -4.04 -20.20 2.97
C LEU A 77 -3.78 -20.24 4.48
N PRO A 78 -3.05 -21.24 4.98
CA PRO A 78 -2.60 -21.24 6.36
C PRO A 78 -1.58 -20.11 6.57
N LEU A 79 -1.83 -19.24 7.54
CA LEU A 79 -0.92 -18.16 7.89
C LEU A 79 -0.10 -18.54 9.14
N ASN A 80 0.87 -19.43 8.94
CA ASN A 80 1.95 -19.68 9.89
C ASN A 80 3.31 -19.48 9.21
N GLU A 81 4.35 -19.22 9.99
CA GLU A 81 5.69 -18.87 9.46
C GLU A 81 6.22 -19.90 8.46
N LYS A 82 6.03 -21.20 8.75
CA LYS A 82 6.55 -22.29 7.92
C LYS A 82 5.87 -22.33 6.55
N ASP A 83 4.54 -22.33 6.54
CA ASP A 83 3.78 -22.45 5.29
C ASP A 83 3.88 -21.18 4.45
N ALA A 84 3.79 -20.01 5.09
CA ALA A 84 3.96 -18.73 4.41
C ALA A 84 5.36 -18.64 3.77
N LYS A 85 6.42 -19.04 4.50
CA LYS A 85 7.78 -19.08 3.97
C LYS A 85 7.88 -19.98 2.74
N ALA A 86 7.36 -21.20 2.81
CA ALA A 86 7.38 -22.15 1.69
C ALA A 86 6.60 -21.65 0.47
N ILE A 87 5.51 -20.89 0.67
CA ILE A 87 4.76 -20.26 -0.42
C ILE A 87 5.59 -19.15 -1.08
N ILE A 88 6.19 -18.26 -0.29
CA ILE A 88 7.01 -17.15 -0.81
C ILE A 88 8.28 -17.67 -1.51
N GLU A 89 8.90 -18.74 -1.01
CA GLU A 89 10.01 -19.42 -1.70
C GLU A 89 9.58 -19.98 -3.06
N ARG A 90 8.47 -20.73 -3.11
CA ARG A 90 7.94 -21.27 -4.38
C ARG A 90 7.60 -20.18 -5.39
N ILE A 91 6.99 -19.08 -4.95
CA ILE A 91 6.73 -17.92 -5.82
C ILE A 91 8.06 -17.35 -6.32
N GLY A 92 9.03 -17.11 -5.43
CA GLY A 92 10.34 -16.55 -5.78
C GLY A 92 11.16 -17.40 -6.74
N GLU A 93 10.99 -18.72 -6.72
CA GLU A 93 11.67 -19.69 -7.59
C GLU A 93 11.14 -19.74 -9.02
N LEU A 94 9.97 -19.17 -9.29
CA LEU A 94 9.41 -19.12 -10.64
C LEU A 94 10.37 -18.39 -11.60
N GLN A 95 10.69 -19.05 -12.71
CA GLN A 95 11.61 -18.53 -13.72
C GLN A 95 10.85 -17.69 -14.73
N LEU A 96 11.21 -16.40 -14.78
CA LEU A 96 10.66 -15.42 -15.73
C LEU A 96 11.72 -14.91 -16.72
N GLU A 97 12.88 -15.56 -16.81
CA GLU A 97 14.02 -15.16 -17.65
C GLU A 97 14.51 -13.71 -17.42
N ASP A 98 14.30 -13.19 -16.21
CA ASP A 98 14.66 -11.81 -15.80
C ASP A 98 15.99 -11.72 -15.03
N GLY A 99 16.62 -12.85 -14.73
CA GLY A 99 17.85 -12.95 -13.95
C GLY A 99 17.71 -12.60 -12.46
N VAL A 100 16.49 -12.37 -11.97
CA VAL A 100 16.22 -11.98 -10.58
C VAL A 100 16.06 -13.21 -9.70
N LYS A 101 16.75 -13.20 -8.56
CA LYS A 101 16.65 -14.23 -7.51
C LYS A 101 16.21 -13.62 -6.20
N PHE A 102 15.36 -14.32 -5.47
CA PHE A 102 14.88 -13.89 -4.15
C PHE A 102 15.41 -14.82 -3.06
N LYS A 103 15.73 -14.25 -1.91
CA LYS A 103 16.10 -15.00 -0.71
C LYS A 103 15.40 -14.41 0.50
N ILE A 104 14.71 -15.26 1.27
CA ILE A 104 14.18 -14.86 2.57
C ILE A 104 15.33 -14.78 3.56
N THR A 105 15.47 -13.64 4.23
CA THR A 105 16.54 -13.36 5.20
C THR A 105 16.05 -13.43 6.64
N SER A 106 14.77 -13.14 6.88
CA SER A 106 14.10 -13.37 8.16
C SER A 106 12.59 -13.45 7.98
N VAL A 107 11.94 -14.14 8.90
CA VAL A 107 10.49 -14.25 9.04
C VAL A 107 10.15 -13.87 10.48
N LYS A 108 9.09 -13.10 10.67
CA LYS A 108 8.57 -12.72 11.99
C LYS A 108 7.06 -12.64 11.94
N GLU A 109 6.40 -13.17 12.95
CA GLU A 109 5.03 -12.79 13.27
C GLU A 109 4.96 -11.28 13.60
N ILE A 110 3.93 -10.63 13.07
CA ILE A 110 3.60 -9.23 13.36
C ILE A 110 2.13 -9.17 13.77
N MET A 111 1.81 -8.21 14.63
CA MET A 111 0.43 -7.89 14.95
C MET A 111 0.28 -6.40 14.74
N GLU A 112 -0.49 -5.99 13.74
CA GLU A 112 -0.86 -4.58 13.65
C GLU A 112 -2.00 -4.30 14.63
N GLU A 113 -2.10 -3.04 15.06
CA GLU A 113 -2.95 -2.59 16.16
C GLU A 113 -4.44 -2.98 16.02
N PHE A 114 -4.90 -3.20 14.78
CA PHE A 114 -6.28 -3.59 14.46
C PHE A 114 -6.38 -4.82 13.53
N ASP A 115 -5.25 -5.45 13.21
CA ASP A 115 -5.23 -6.58 12.28
C ASP A 115 -5.01 -7.91 13.03
N TYR A 116 -5.35 -8.99 12.33
CA TYR A 116 -5.06 -10.35 12.77
C TYR A 116 -3.56 -10.62 12.71
N PRO A 117 -3.05 -11.67 13.41
CA PRO A 117 -1.65 -12.06 13.31
C PRO A 117 -1.22 -12.15 11.85
N GLY A 118 -0.23 -11.35 11.50
CA GLY A 118 0.39 -11.30 10.20
C GLY A 118 1.79 -11.90 10.23
N ILE A 119 2.39 -12.06 9.06
CA ILE A 119 3.77 -12.52 8.88
C ILE A 119 4.51 -11.51 8.04
N ARG A 120 5.61 -10.98 8.59
CA ARG A 120 6.57 -10.14 7.90
C ARG A 120 7.75 -10.98 7.46
N MET A 121 8.08 -10.90 6.19
CA MET A 121 9.28 -11.50 5.62
C MET A 121 10.20 -10.44 5.07
N MET A 122 11.47 -10.50 5.48
CA MET A 122 12.52 -9.70 4.87
C MET A 122 13.11 -10.46 3.70
N ILE A 123 13.05 -9.87 2.50
CA ILE A 123 13.51 -10.46 1.26
C ILE A 123 14.74 -9.71 0.77
N GLU A 124 15.77 -10.44 0.33
CA GLU A 124 16.87 -9.91 -0.47
C GLU A 124 16.66 -10.34 -1.92
N ALA A 125 16.38 -9.39 -2.81
CA ALA A 125 16.41 -9.63 -4.24
C ALA A 125 17.80 -9.37 -4.82
N ASN A 126 18.20 -10.20 -5.77
CA ASN A 126 19.51 -10.17 -6.40
C ASN A 126 19.36 -10.13 -7.92
N LEU A 127 20.04 -9.18 -8.56
CA LEU A 127 20.27 -9.16 -10.01
C LEU A 127 21.77 -8.97 -10.24
N GLU A 128 22.45 -10.03 -10.70
CA GLU A 128 23.92 -10.09 -10.74
C GLU A 128 24.56 -9.77 -9.37
N ARG A 129 25.27 -8.64 -9.26
CA ARG A 129 25.87 -8.15 -8.01
C ARG A 129 25.01 -7.14 -7.27
N MET A 130 23.90 -6.69 -7.86
CA MET A 130 22.97 -5.76 -7.21
C MET A 130 22.12 -6.52 -6.21
N ARG A 131 22.13 -6.05 -4.96
CA ARG A 131 21.29 -6.57 -3.88
C ARG A 131 20.31 -5.49 -3.46
N GLN A 132 19.06 -5.85 -3.33
CA GLN A 132 18.01 -4.95 -2.89
C GLN A 132 17.14 -5.63 -1.83
N PRO A 133 17.22 -5.20 -0.56
CA PRO A 133 16.28 -5.64 0.44
C PRO A 133 14.91 -4.98 0.25
N PHE A 134 13.85 -5.72 0.54
CA PHE A 134 12.49 -5.21 0.73
C PHE A 134 11.74 -6.15 1.69
N LYS A 135 10.55 -5.77 2.14
CA LYS A 135 9.73 -6.62 3.00
C LYS A 135 8.42 -7.03 2.31
N ILE A 136 7.90 -8.19 2.68
CA ILE A 136 6.56 -8.65 2.31
C ILE A 136 5.81 -8.85 3.61
N ASP A 137 4.70 -8.13 3.76
CA ASP A 137 3.81 -8.24 4.90
C ASP A 137 2.54 -8.97 4.43
N ILE A 138 2.24 -10.09 5.11
CA ILE A 138 1.12 -10.97 4.79
C ILE A 138 0.17 -10.96 5.99
N SER A 139 -1.06 -10.55 5.75
CA SER A 139 -2.17 -10.55 6.71
C SER A 139 -3.24 -11.57 6.28
N THR A 140 -4.23 -11.80 7.13
CA THR A 140 -5.40 -12.63 6.83
C THR A 140 -6.68 -11.99 7.35
N ASP A 141 -7.81 -12.48 6.86
CA ASP A 141 -9.16 -12.21 7.32
C ASP A 141 -9.66 -10.77 7.13
N ASP A 142 -9.00 -9.97 6.30
CA ASP A 142 -9.44 -8.60 6.03
C ASP A 142 -10.86 -8.54 5.45
N ALA A 143 -11.63 -7.54 5.87
CA ALA A 143 -12.95 -7.26 5.33
C ALA A 143 -12.84 -6.47 4.02
N ILE A 144 -12.98 -7.17 2.88
CA ILE A 144 -12.90 -6.56 1.55
C ILE A 144 -14.30 -6.43 0.97
N THR A 145 -14.74 -5.19 0.72
CA THR A 145 -16.13 -4.91 0.34
C THR A 145 -16.18 -4.18 -1.00
N PRO A 146 -16.92 -4.66 -2.03
CA PRO A 146 -17.74 -5.88 -2.04
C PRO A 146 -16.92 -7.17 -2.17
N GLY A 147 -15.62 -7.06 -2.44
CA GLY A 147 -14.69 -8.16 -2.59
C GLY A 147 -13.42 -7.71 -3.29
N ALA A 148 -12.44 -8.62 -3.34
CA ALA A 148 -11.21 -8.39 -4.09
C ALA A 148 -11.50 -8.28 -5.60
N VAL A 149 -10.78 -7.39 -6.27
CA VAL A 149 -10.92 -7.14 -7.71
C VAL A 149 -9.67 -7.58 -8.45
N GLU A 150 -9.81 -7.91 -9.73
CA GLU A 150 -8.66 -8.11 -10.59
C GLU A 150 -8.10 -6.75 -11.02
N TYR A 151 -6.86 -6.45 -10.62
CA TYR A 151 -6.17 -5.22 -10.94
C TYR A 151 -5.09 -5.44 -12.01
N LYS A 152 -5.15 -4.62 -13.05
CA LYS A 152 -4.13 -4.59 -14.11
C LYS A 152 -3.00 -3.65 -13.69
N TYR A 153 -2.00 -4.21 -13.03
CA TYR A 153 -0.84 -3.45 -12.54
C TYR A 153 0.12 -3.14 -13.70
N LYS A 154 0.43 -1.86 -13.92
CA LYS A 154 1.36 -1.40 -14.95
C LYS A 154 2.80 -1.44 -14.44
N LEU A 155 3.65 -2.22 -15.10
CA LEU A 155 5.07 -2.29 -14.75
C LEU A 155 5.78 -0.97 -15.05
N MET A 156 6.70 -0.56 -14.18
CA MET A 156 7.39 0.72 -14.29
C MET A 156 8.19 0.89 -15.58
N PHE A 157 8.99 -0.13 -15.91
CA PHE A 157 10.03 -0.04 -16.93
C PHE A 157 9.67 -0.76 -18.23
N GLU A 158 8.47 -1.33 -18.29
CA GLU A 158 7.96 -2.15 -19.38
C GLU A 158 6.56 -1.69 -19.78
N ASP A 159 6.28 -1.62 -21.08
CA ASP A 159 4.95 -1.25 -21.59
C ASP A 159 4.02 -2.47 -21.61
N ARG A 160 3.77 -3.04 -20.41
CA ARG A 160 2.88 -4.18 -20.23
C ARG A 160 2.25 -4.20 -18.84
N LEU A 161 1.16 -4.95 -18.73
CA LEU A 161 0.36 -5.10 -17.52
C LEU A 161 0.51 -6.53 -16.98
N ILE A 162 0.49 -6.66 -15.66
CA ILE A 162 0.31 -7.95 -14.97
C ILE A 162 -1.05 -7.95 -14.25
N SER A 163 -1.59 -9.14 -13.99
CA SER A 163 -2.91 -9.30 -13.36
C SER A 163 -2.78 -9.84 -11.95
N VAL A 164 -3.15 -9.05 -10.95
CA VAL A 164 -3.11 -9.44 -9.53
C VAL A 164 -4.48 -9.21 -8.90
N LEU A 165 -4.86 -10.00 -7.90
CA LEU A 165 -5.99 -9.61 -7.05
C LEU A 165 -5.56 -8.46 -6.16
N SER A 166 -6.45 -7.53 -5.91
CA SER A 166 -6.21 -6.39 -5.04
C SER A 166 -7.46 -5.98 -4.28
N TYR A 167 -7.28 -5.09 -3.31
CA TYR A 167 -8.38 -4.28 -2.82
C TYR A 167 -8.96 -3.42 -3.93
N ASN A 168 -10.25 -3.15 -3.83
CA ASN A 168 -10.88 -2.04 -4.55
C ASN A 168 -10.57 -0.70 -3.86
N LEU A 169 -10.92 0.40 -4.52
CA LEU A 169 -10.66 1.76 -4.02
C LEU A 169 -11.38 2.00 -2.69
N GLU A 170 -12.62 1.53 -2.58
CA GLU A 170 -13.46 1.73 -1.42
C GLU A 170 -12.90 1.07 -0.16
N THR A 171 -12.36 -0.14 -0.28
CA THR A 171 -11.73 -0.87 0.83
C THR A 171 -10.42 -0.19 1.24
N LEU A 172 -9.61 0.27 0.27
CA LEU A 172 -8.38 1.03 0.56
C LEU A 172 -8.68 2.32 1.34
N LEU A 173 -9.68 3.06 0.91
CA LEU A 173 -10.11 4.29 1.56
C LEU A 173 -10.70 4.01 2.95
N ALA A 174 -11.58 3.00 3.06
CA ALA A 174 -12.20 2.59 4.30
C ALA A 174 -11.18 2.27 5.40
N GLU A 175 -10.16 1.47 5.12
CA GLU A 175 -9.10 1.16 6.09
C GLU A 175 -8.35 2.41 6.56
N LYS A 176 -8.03 3.32 5.64
CA LYS A 176 -7.29 4.55 5.96
C LYS A 176 -8.15 5.54 6.75
N MET A 177 -9.38 5.78 6.31
CA MET A 177 -10.33 6.65 6.98
C MET A 177 -10.68 6.12 8.38
N GLN A 178 -10.88 4.82 8.52
CA GLN A 178 -11.11 4.20 9.84
C GLN A 178 -9.89 4.37 10.74
N THR A 179 -8.67 4.19 10.22
CA THR A 179 -7.42 4.39 10.98
C THR A 179 -7.27 5.86 11.41
N ILE A 180 -7.61 6.81 10.53
CA ILE A 180 -7.58 8.24 10.82
C ILE A 180 -8.51 8.58 11.99
N LEU A 181 -9.75 8.09 11.95
CA LEU A 181 -10.71 8.29 13.03
C LEU A 181 -10.28 7.60 14.33
N ALA A 182 -9.93 6.31 14.26
CA ALA A 182 -9.58 5.53 15.44
C ALA A 182 -8.39 6.11 16.23
N ARG A 183 -7.46 6.77 15.52
CA ARG A 183 -6.26 7.36 16.15
C ARG A 183 -6.44 8.82 16.52
N GLY A 184 -7.34 9.56 15.86
CA GLY A 184 -7.55 10.97 16.12
C GLY A 184 -6.23 11.76 16.14
N LEU A 185 -6.03 12.54 17.21
CA LEU A 185 -4.83 13.35 17.43
C LEU A 185 -3.54 12.56 17.68
N ALA A 186 -3.64 11.28 18.05
CA ALA A 186 -2.47 10.41 18.22
C ALA A 186 -1.97 9.82 16.89
N ASN A 187 -2.59 10.18 15.75
CA ASN A 187 -2.25 9.58 14.48
C ASN A 187 -0.89 10.07 13.93
N THR A 188 0.05 9.14 13.82
CA THR A 188 1.37 9.39 13.25
C THR A 188 1.52 9.01 11.78
N ARG A 189 0.49 8.40 11.17
CA ARG A 189 0.52 7.89 9.79
C ARG A 189 0.14 8.95 8.77
N MET A 190 0.98 9.98 8.61
CA MET A 190 0.76 11.07 7.63
C MET A 190 0.54 10.57 6.19
N ARG A 191 1.11 9.41 5.84
CA ARG A 191 0.89 8.77 4.54
C ARG A 191 -0.58 8.38 4.30
N ASP A 192 -1.34 8.02 5.34
CA ASP A 192 -2.76 7.69 5.18
C ASP A 192 -3.58 8.92 4.79
N PHE A 193 -3.27 10.08 5.39
CA PHE A 193 -3.88 11.36 5.01
C PHE A 193 -3.60 11.69 3.54
N TYR A 194 -2.33 11.57 3.12
CA TYR A 194 -1.93 11.80 1.73
C TYR A 194 -2.62 10.84 0.75
N ASP A 195 -2.63 9.53 1.05
CA ASP A 195 -3.25 8.53 0.18
C ASP A 195 -4.75 8.76 0.02
N VAL A 196 -5.46 9.12 1.10
CA VAL A 196 -6.89 9.46 1.03
C VAL A 196 -7.10 10.70 0.16
N TYR A 197 -6.35 11.78 0.40
CA TYR A 197 -6.44 13.00 -0.40
C TYR A 197 -6.23 12.72 -1.90
N GLU A 198 -5.15 12.01 -2.24
CA GLU A 198 -4.78 11.72 -3.63
C GLU A 198 -5.80 10.82 -4.33
N ILE A 199 -6.28 9.77 -3.67
CA ILE A 199 -7.30 8.89 -4.24
C ILE A 199 -8.61 9.66 -4.45
N MET A 200 -9.05 10.43 -3.45
CA MET A 200 -10.29 11.21 -3.55
C MET A 200 -10.21 12.27 -4.63
N ASN A 201 -9.06 12.92 -4.84
CA ASN A 201 -8.93 13.95 -5.88
C ASN A 201 -8.66 13.39 -7.28
N SER A 202 -7.97 12.26 -7.41
CA SER A 202 -7.59 11.71 -8.72
C SER A 202 -8.51 10.61 -9.25
N LYS A 203 -9.35 10.00 -8.38
CA LYS A 203 -10.21 8.85 -8.71
C LYS A 203 -11.65 8.99 -8.19
N ALA A 204 -12.09 10.20 -7.83
CA ALA A 204 -13.46 10.47 -7.34
C ALA A 204 -14.55 9.81 -8.20
N ASP A 205 -14.39 9.88 -9.52
CA ASP A 205 -15.33 9.37 -10.53
C ASP A 205 -15.44 7.84 -10.54
N GLN A 206 -14.45 7.14 -9.98
CA GLN A 206 -14.39 5.67 -9.91
C GLN A 206 -14.86 5.12 -8.57
N ILE A 207 -15.17 5.99 -7.60
CA ILE A 207 -15.54 5.60 -6.24
C ILE A 207 -17.05 5.63 -6.09
N SER A 208 -17.63 4.50 -5.69
CA SER A 208 -19.03 4.47 -5.27
C SER A 208 -19.14 4.78 -3.77
N PHE A 209 -19.74 5.93 -3.42
CA PHE A 209 -19.94 6.30 -2.01
C PHE A 209 -20.80 5.29 -1.24
N ASP A 210 -21.79 4.67 -1.89
CA ASP A 210 -22.59 3.60 -1.26
C ASP A 210 -21.74 2.37 -0.91
N VAL A 211 -20.78 2.02 -1.78
CA VAL A 211 -19.85 0.93 -1.54
C VAL A 211 -18.82 1.33 -0.49
N LEU A 212 -18.31 2.56 -0.53
CA LEU A 212 -17.36 3.10 0.44
C LEU A 212 -17.96 3.10 1.84
N LYS A 213 -19.22 3.50 2.00
CA LYS A 213 -19.93 3.45 3.29
C LYS A 213 -20.04 2.02 3.82
N LYS A 214 -20.39 1.06 2.96
CA LYS A 214 -20.44 -0.36 3.33
C LYS A 214 -19.05 -0.90 3.69
N ALA A 215 -18.02 -0.53 2.92
CA ALA A 215 -16.64 -0.92 3.18
C ALA A 215 -16.16 -0.37 4.53
N PHE A 216 -16.42 0.91 4.80
CA PHE A 216 -16.11 1.55 6.08
C PHE A 216 -16.79 0.85 7.25
N ALA A 217 -18.10 0.59 7.17
CA ALA A 217 -18.83 -0.15 8.21
C ALA A 217 -18.26 -1.57 8.42
N ALA A 218 -17.94 -2.29 7.33
CA ALA A 218 -17.34 -3.62 7.41
C ALA A 218 -15.94 -3.59 8.04
N THR A 219 -15.11 -2.59 7.71
CA THR A 219 -13.80 -2.36 8.33
C THR A 219 -13.95 -2.03 9.81
N CYS A 220 -14.87 -1.15 10.20
CA CYS A 220 -15.12 -0.81 11.59
C CYS A 220 -15.52 -2.04 12.40
N MET A 221 -16.46 -2.85 11.88
CA MET A 221 -16.88 -4.10 12.50
C MET A 221 -15.71 -5.09 12.63
N LYS A 222 -14.89 -5.21 11.58
CA LYS A 222 -13.73 -6.11 11.57
C LYS A 222 -12.67 -5.72 12.60
N ARG A 223 -12.50 -4.42 12.82
CA ARG A 223 -11.53 -3.83 13.76
C ARG A 223 -12.11 -3.59 15.15
N GLU A 224 -13.34 -4.04 15.39
CA GLU A 224 -14.07 -3.87 16.65
C GLU A 224 -14.14 -2.39 17.11
N THR A 225 -14.27 -1.49 16.14
CA THR A 225 -14.43 -0.05 16.38
C THR A 225 -15.86 0.39 16.08
N SER A 226 -16.36 1.32 16.87
CA SER A 226 -17.67 1.95 16.72
C SER A 226 -17.50 3.42 17.00
N PHE A 227 -18.01 4.26 16.10
CA PHE A 227 -17.94 5.72 16.23
C PHE A 227 -19.35 6.29 16.28
N GLY A 228 -19.67 7.08 17.30
CA GLY A 228 -20.91 7.85 17.32
C GLY A 228 -20.82 9.06 16.38
N GLU A 229 -21.94 9.53 15.82
CA GLU A 229 -21.93 10.69 14.92
C GLU A 229 -21.28 11.94 15.55
N GLU A 230 -21.59 12.22 16.83
CA GLU A 230 -21.02 13.34 17.58
C GLU A 230 -19.51 13.16 17.79
N GLU A 231 -19.09 11.94 18.14
CA GLU A 231 -17.68 11.59 18.31
C GLU A 231 -16.88 11.75 17.00
N VAL A 232 -17.46 11.37 15.86
CA VAL A 232 -16.86 11.57 14.54
C VAL A 232 -16.66 13.06 14.28
N ARG A 233 -17.72 13.87 14.41
CA ARG A 233 -17.64 15.33 14.16
C ARG A 233 -16.59 15.98 15.06
N GLU A 234 -16.62 15.71 16.35
CA GLU A 234 -15.63 16.24 17.30
C GLU A 234 -14.20 15.82 16.96
N THR A 235 -14.00 14.56 16.55
CA THR A 235 -12.67 14.05 16.21
C THR A 235 -12.13 14.71 14.95
N LEU A 236 -12.98 14.89 13.95
CA LEU A 236 -12.64 15.53 12.69
C LEU A 236 -12.33 17.03 12.87
N ASP A 237 -13.12 17.74 13.68
CA ASP A 237 -12.85 19.13 14.05
C ASP A 237 -11.48 19.26 14.76
N LYS A 238 -11.22 18.37 15.73
CA LYS A 238 -9.93 18.32 16.43
C LYS A 238 -8.78 18.05 15.45
N ILE A 239 -8.92 17.10 14.52
CA ILE A 239 -7.89 16.80 13.52
C ILE A 239 -7.60 18.02 12.64
N LYS A 240 -8.66 18.70 12.18
CA LYS A 240 -8.53 19.84 11.26
C LYS A 240 -7.69 20.97 11.85
N ASP A 241 -7.91 21.28 13.12
CA ASP A 241 -7.32 22.43 13.82
C ASP A 241 -6.07 22.08 14.66
N ASP A 242 -5.60 20.82 14.63
CA ASP A 242 -4.46 20.41 15.45
C ASP A 242 -3.11 20.83 14.85
N PHE A 243 -2.43 21.72 15.57
CA PHE A 243 -1.09 22.20 15.21
C PHE A 243 -0.04 21.07 15.20
N GLY A 244 -0.19 20.04 16.05
CA GLY A 244 0.72 18.91 16.10
C GLY A 244 0.69 18.06 14.83
N LEU A 245 -0.50 17.74 14.33
CA LEU A 245 -0.72 17.06 13.06
C LEU A 245 -0.22 17.91 11.88
N GLU A 246 -0.44 19.22 11.91
CA GLU A 246 0.11 20.14 10.90
C GLU A 246 1.65 20.10 10.88
N GLU A 247 2.31 20.15 12.04
CA GLU A 247 3.76 20.02 12.12
C GLU A 247 4.26 18.66 11.60
N MET A 248 3.53 17.58 11.92
CA MET A 248 3.82 16.24 11.41
C MET A 248 3.68 16.16 9.89
N TRP A 249 2.63 16.77 9.34
CA TRP A 249 2.41 16.88 7.90
C TRP A 249 3.56 17.63 7.22
N ASN A 250 3.95 18.78 7.78
CA ASN A 250 5.06 19.58 7.25
C ASN A 250 6.42 18.85 7.34
N ARG A 251 6.63 17.98 8.34
CA ARG A 251 7.78 17.07 8.38
C ARG A 251 7.67 15.98 7.30
N PHE A 252 6.50 15.36 7.16
CA PHE A 252 6.23 14.34 6.15
C PHE A 252 6.46 14.87 4.73
N LYS A 253 5.92 16.04 4.41
CA LYS A 253 6.11 16.73 3.11
C LYS A 253 7.59 16.94 2.79
N ARG A 254 8.38 17.44 3.74
CA ARG A 254 9.82 17.72 3.54
C ARG A 254 10.66 16.50 3.17
N VAL A 255 10.30 15.32 3.68
CA VAL A 255 11.07 14.08 3.44
C VAL A 255 10.50 13.23 2.30
N ASN A 256 9.33 13.60 1.77
CA ASN A 256 8.66 12.86 0.72
C ASN A 256 8.49 13.76 -0.51
N TYR A 257 9.45 13.72 -1.42
CA TYR A 257 9.51 14.57 -2.63
C TYR A 257 8.28 14.51 -3.55
N PHE A 258 7.41 13.51 -3.39
CA PHE A 258 6.17 13.35 -4.17
C PHE A 258 5.00 14.11 -3.55
N VAL A 259 5.12 14.55 -2.29
CA VAL A 259 4.17 15.45 -1.64
C VAL A 259 4.61 16.84 -2.07
N ASP A 260 3.95 17.37 -3.09
CA ASP A 260 4.17 18.71 -3.63
C ASP A 260 3.85 19.79 -2.56
N ASP A 261 3.58 21.03 -2.96
CA ASP A 261 3.30 22.13 -2.02
C ASP A 261 1.99 22.02 -1.19
N LEU A 262 1.32 20.86 -1.21
CA LEU A 262 0.08 20.56 -0.47
C LEU A 262 0.12 21.02 0.99
N SER A 263 -0.84 21.87 1.35
CA SER A 263 -1.01 22.37 2.71
C SER A 263 -1.76 21.36 3.59
N TRP A 264 -1.58 21.46 4.90
CA TRP A 264 -2.37 20.64 5.84
C TRP A 264 -3.87 20.94 5.70
N GLY A 265 -4.25 22.21 5.54
CA GLY A 265 -5.64 22.62 5.39
C GLY A 265 -6.36 21.95 4.22
N GLU A 266 -5.73 21.90 3.03
CA GLU A 266 -6.31 21.23 1.85
C GLU A 266 -6.51 19.72 2.09
N VAL A 267 -5.54 19.09 2.74
CA VAL A 267 -5.55 17.65 3.01
C VAL A 267 -6.58 17.30 4.09
N SER A 268 -6.59 18.04 5.20
CA SER A 268 -7.52 17.81 6.30
C SER A 268 -8.96 18.12 5.89
N GLU A 269 -9.21 19.19 5.13
CA GLU A 269 -10.55 19.52 4.61
C GLU A 269 -11.10 18.39 3.73
N THR A 270 -10.30 17.89 2.77
CA THR A 270 -10.71 16.76 1.92
C THR A 270 -11.05 15.52 2.75
N ILE A 271 -10.28 15.24 3.80
CA ILE A 271 -10.50 14.05 4.64
C ILE A 271 -11.76 14.21 5.48
N VAL A 272 -11.94 15.35 6.15
CA VAL A 272 -13.12 15.66 6.97
C VAL A 272 -14.38 15.52 6.12
N ASP A 273 -14.45 16.21 4.98
CA ASP A 273 -15.61 16.20 4.10
C ASP A 273 -16.02 14.80 3.64
N ASN A 274 -15.05 13.92 3.39
CA ASN A 274 -15.31 12.58 2.88
C ASN A 274 -15.62 11.59 3.99
N ILE A 275 -15.00 11.73 5.17
CA ILE A 275 -15.31 10.88 6.33
C ILE A 275 -16.71 11.21 6.88
N GLU A 276 -17.09 12.48 6.98
CA GLU A 276 -18.43 12.87 7.43
C GLU A 276 -19.52 12.26 6.56
N LYS A 277 -19.35 12.30 5.22
CA LYS A 277 -20.31 11.72 4.27
C LYS A 277 -20.58 10.23 4.48
N ILE A 278 -19.62 9.47 5.02
CA ILE A 278 -19.74 8.01 5.16
C ILE A 278 -20.01 7.55 6.59
N ALA A 279 -19.57 8.31 7.60
CA ALA A 279 -19.65 7.94 9.00
C ALA A 279 -20.84 8.56 9.73
N VAL A 280 -21.46 9.60 9.16
CA VAL A 280 -22.53 10.39 9.79
C VAL A 280 -23.84 10.34 9.00
N SER A 281 -23.83 9.78 7.78
CA SER A 281 -25.03 9.55 6.97
C SER A 281 -25.64 8.18 7.21
#